data_AF-A0A1J4K295-F1
#
_entry.id   AF-A0A1J4K295-F1
#
_cell.length_a   1.000
_cell.length_b   1.000
_cell.length_c   1.000
_cell.angle_alpha   90.00
_cell.angle_beta   90.00
_cell.angle_gamma   90.00
#
_symmetry.space_group_name_H-M   'P 1'
#
loop_
_entity.id
_entity.type
_entity.pdbx_description
1 polymer ?
#
loop_
_entity_poly.entity_id
_entity_poly.type
_entity_poly.pdbx_seq_one_letter_code
_entity_poly.pdbx_strand_id
1 'polypeptide(L)'
;MKSKNLLKNIILSEKLESPAQQQSQEDYLIPRNCWLKITSLQIRPSQLDKNQKIRIRISVPNSARVIRTSTIQLDDNILSALQSSQNQAGYSEMLTDITVLLEYKHDVRFGHQNNLEFDVEVLSSILSRSKTLGSAAIDLSNAIQKSVQTILMFRKDNDTTASIKIQLYSLNLSKKMPPFQKVVNSPVFNSDSDSESIPPITAHFEKTMHHIFAQNKILIMDERTTQGHTLLQNVSTNDFVLPIKDVQIIQKIFDISESEFVPKKEPFRFIIAGDDYFICFILKAFLLMRDRGVLSNDTFSFIHIPLDSKHCKFAHKIKESSQNYSQHYLTENWFTVFQEKSPVQNASAIIESEVNFLIETPLIPVKIRIADILITTLSDQFVAPMFLMLEIGDPNGAKTGKVQLSNIFHLKATYFKKDNNNNKSANLKFFYYALKVHGSQLNVSYKPVQMSSTFPIGEKFEKTTPERKKKSLSKVILTPTKAQSPFALKIDENVFKDVVSVTVSLRNSDSAVVMQIPP
;
A
#
# COMPACT_ATOMS: atom_id res chain seq x y z
N MET A 1 23.66 37.29 3.18
CA MET A 1 22.30 36.74 3.40
C MET A 1 21.88 35.71 2.35
N LYS A 2 22.22 35.85 1.06
CA LYS A 2 21.87 34.87 0.00
C LYS A 2 22.51 33.46 0.17
N SER A 3 23.72 33.36 0.74
CA SER A 3 24.45 32.09 0.90
C SER A 3 23.91 31.15 1.98
N LYS A 4 23.36 31.68 3.10
CA LYS A 4 22.75 30.87 4.17
C LYS A 4 21.46 30.17 3.75
N ASN A 5 20.77 30.64 2.72
CA ASN A 5 19.58 29.98 2.17
C ASN A 5 19.92 28.82 1.25
N LEU A 6 21.11 28.82 0.61
CA LEU A 6 21.51 27.73 -0.30
C LEU A 6 21.78 26.42 0.47
N LEU A 7 22.41 26.50 1.64
CA LEU A 7 22.76 25.34 2.49
C LEU A 7 21.57 24.72 3.22
N LYS A 8 20.46 25.46 3.33
CA LYS A 8 19.18 24.93 3.79
C LYS A 8 18.47 24.11 2.69
N ASN A 9 18.89 24.22 1.44
CA ASN A 9 18.26 23.59 0.27
C ASN A 9 18.98 22.33 -0.24
N ILE A 10 20.03 21.86 0.45
CA ILE A 10 20.73 20.62 0.09
C ILE A 10 20.14 19.49 0.93
N ILE A 11 18.90 19.11 0.63
CA ILE A 11 18.17 18.11 1.41
C ILE A 11 18.19 16.78 0.67
N LEU A 12 18.99 15.86 1.20
CA LEU A 12 18.92 14.45 0.88
C LEU A 12 17.81 13.80 1.71
N SER A 13 16.82 13.24 1.03
CA SER A 13 15.69 12.53 1.62
C SER A 13 15.51 11.22 0.88
N GLU A 14 15.85 10.10 1.51
CA GLU A 14 15.76 8.76 0.93
C GLU A 14 15.17 7.78 1.95
N LYS A 15 14.35 6.84 1.48
CA LYS A 15 13.82 5.70 2.23
C LYS A 15 14.32 4.42 1.56
N LEU A 16 15.09 3.60 2.29
CA LEU A 16 15.67 2.36 1.78
C LEU A 16 15.15 1.18 2.60
N GLU A 17 14.68 0.13 1.91
CA GLU A 17 14.15 -1.08 2.52
C GLU A 17 15.02 -2.29 2.15
N SER A 18 15.09 -3.24 3.07
CA SER A 18 15.76 -4.52 2.92
C SER A 18 14.68 -5.60 2.80
N PRO A 19 14.78 -6.59 1.90
CA PRO A 19 13.93 -7.77 2.04
C PRO A 19 14.50 -8.67 3.15
N ALA A 20 13.65 -9.12 4.08
CA ALA A 20 14.02 -10.10 5.10
C ALA A 20 13.20 -11.39 4.98
N GLN A 21 13.89 -12.54 5.03
CA GLN A 21 13.35 -13.88 5.28
C GLN A 21 13.88 -14.44 6.61
N GLN A 22 12.99 -15.15 7.31
CA GLN A 22 13.12 -15.99 8.53
C GLN A 22 13.39 -15.33 9.89
N GLN A 23 12.45 -15.54 10.82
CA GLN A 23 12.61 -15.34 12.27
C GLN A 23 13.41 -16.50 12.89
N SER A 24 14.30 -16.19 13.84
CA SER A 24 15.01 -17.19 14.66
C SER A 24 14.14 -17.70 15.81
N GLN A 25 14.46 -18.89 16.32
CA GLN A 25 13.78 -19.56 17.45
C GLN A 25 14.49 -19.36 18.80
N GLU A 26 15.54 -18.52 18.91
CA GLU A 26 16.34 -18.38 20.14
C GLU A 26 15.94 -17.15 20.99
N ASP A 27 15.76 -17.33 22.31
CA ASP A 27 15.22 -16.31 23.23
C ASP A 27 16.20 -15.17 23.62
N TYR A 28 17.49 -15.30 23.33
CA TYR A 28 18.52 -14.28 23.64
C TYR A 28 18.82 -13.34 22.46
N LEU A 29 17.98 -13.38 21.43
CA LEU A 29 18.09 -12.65 20.19
C LEU A 29 17.07 -11.52 20.13
N ILE A 30 17.50 -10.30 19.79
CA ILE A 30 16.62 -9.11 19.81
C ILE A 30 16.10 -8.80 18.38
N PRO A 31 14.78 -8.51 18.18
CA PRO A 31 14.22 -8.23 16.86
C PRO A 31 14.87 -7.04 16.11
N ARG A 32 14.90 -7.15 14.78
CA ARG A 32 15.96 -6.66 13.87
C ARG A 32 15.79 -5.30 13.18
N ASN A 33 14.99 -4.37 13.68
CA ASN A 33 14.75 -3.14 12.93
C ASN A 33 14.99 -1.88 13.77
N CYS A 34 15.69 -0.89 13.20
CA CYS A 34 15.77 0.45 13.78
C CYS A 34 15.69 1.52 12.69
N TRP A 35 15.07 2.66 13.04
CA TRP A 35 15.12 3.86 12.20
C TRP A 35 16.36 4.66 12.55
N LEU A 36 17.17 4.98 11.54
CA LEU A 36 18.25 5.94 11.62
C LEU A 36 17.82 7.21 10.91
N LYS A 37 17.87 8.35 11.60
CA LYS A 37 17.67 9.68 11.04
C LYS A 37 18.97 10.46 11.08
N ILE A 38 19.41 11.03 9.96
CA ILE A 38 20.59 11.92 9.88
C ILE A 38 20.08 13.33 9.61
N THR A 39 20.25 14.21 10.60
CA THR A 39 19.65 15.56 10.59
C THR A 39 20.60 16.66 10.10
N SER A 40 21.90 16.40 10.11
CA SER A 40 22.89 17.33 9.56
C SER A 40 24.24 16.66 9.32
N LEU A 41 24.97 17.15 8.32
CA LEU A 41 26.37 16.87 8.05
C LEU A 41 27.18 18.16 8.23
N GLN A 42 28.18 18.14 9.10
CA GLN A 42 29.15 19.22 9.25
C GLN A 42 30.47 18.81 8.61
N ILE A 43 31.01 19.65 7.74
CA ILE A 43 32.23 19.33 6.97
C ILE A 43 33.14 20.54 6.90
N ARG A 44 34.46 20.32 6.80
CA ARG A 44 35.42 21.39 6.51
C ARG A 44 35.46 21.63 4.99
N PRO A 45 35.03 22.81 4.50
CA PRO A 45 35.03 23.10 3.07
C PRO A 45 36.44 23.09 2.43
N SER A 46 37.49 23.27 3.23
CA SER A 46 38.89 23.20 2.78
C SER A 46 39.34 21.79 2.35
N GLN A 47 38.56 20.76 2.65
CA GLN A 47 38.83 19.38 2.26
C GLN A 47 38.10 18.95 0.98
N LEU A 48 37.37 19.89 0.37
CA LEU A 48 36.50 19.65 -0.78
C LEU A 48 37.04 20.41 -1.99
N ASP A 49 37.16 19.71 -3.11
CA ASP A 49 37.49 20.32 -4.40
C ASP A 49 36.22 20.59 -5.22
N LYS A 50 36.34 21.52 -6.16
CA LYS A 50 35.31 21.84 -7.14
C LYS A 50 34.89 20.58 -7.92
N ASN A 51 33.61 20.48 -8.25
CA ASN A 51 33.01 19.40 -9.02
C ASN A 51 33.11 18.00 -8.39
N GLN A 52 33.44 17.92 -7.10
CA GLN A 52 33.36 16.67 -6.35
C GLN A 52 31.91 16.36 -5.96
N LYS A 53 31.60 15.08 -5.83
CA LYS A 53 30.34 14.58 -5.29
C LYS A 53 30.58 13.99 -3.91
N ILE A 54 29.79 14.36 -2.90
CA ILE A 54 29.87 13.76 -1.55
C ILE A 54 28.68 12.82 -1.34
N ARG A 55 28.88 11.67 -0.68
CA ARG A 55 27.79 10.87 -0.12
C ARG A 55 28.16 10.25 1.22
N ILE A 56 27.15 9.93 2.03
CA ILE A 56 27.32 9.15 3.25
C ILE A 56 27.09 7.68 2.91
N ARG A 57 27.99 6.82 3.35
CA ARG A 57 27.91 5.37 3.24
C ARG A 57 27.75 4.78 4.63
N ILE A 58 26.83 3.83 4.78
CA ILE A 58 26.47 3.20 6.04
C ILE A 58 26.61 1.69 5.85
N SER A 59 27.56 1.08 6.52
CA SER A 59 27.75 -0.38 6.51
C SER A 59 26.97 -0.98 7.68
N VAL A 60 25.99 -1.82 7.36
CA VAL A 60 25.08 -2.41 8.36
C VAL A 60 25.67 -3.72 8.86
N PRO A 61 25.87 -3.90 10.18
CA PRO A 61 26.57 -5.07 10.71
C PRO A 61 25.82 -6.35 10.40
N ASN A 62 26.58 -7.44 10.21
CA ASN A 62 26.07 -8.79 9.93
C ASN A 62 25.13 -8.91 8.71
N SER A 63 25.06 -7.89 7.85
CA SER A 63 24.16 -7.88 6.69
C SER A 63 24.87 -7.96 5.34
N ALA A 64 26.19 -7.72 5.29
CA ALA A 64 26.96 -7.44 4.07
C ALA A 64 26.41 -6.27 3.23
N ARG A 65 25.43 -5.52 3.75
CA ARG A 65 24.78 -4.41 3.07
C ARG A 65 25.50 -3.11 3.36
N VAL A 66 25.64 -2.34 2.29
CA VAL A 66 26.18 -1.00 2.31
C VAL A 66 25.10 -0.09 1.76
N ILE A 67 24.53 0.71 2.64
CA ILE A 67 23.57 1.76 2.30
C ILE A 67 24.37 2.99 1.86
N ARG A 68 24.01 3.58 0.73
CA ARG A 68 24.67 4.78 0.22
C ARG A 68 23.60 5.83 0.02
N THR A 69 23.83 7.02 0.58
CA THR A 69 22.95 8.15 0.34
C THR A 69 23.16 8.69 -1.08
N SER A 70 22.20 9.43 -1.64
CA SER A 70 22.48 10.14 -2.89
C SER A 70 23.68 11.09 -2.75
N THR A 71 24.26 11.39 -3.91
CA THR A 71 25.42 12.27 -4.01
C THR A 71 25.02 13.74 -4.01
N ILE A 72 25.70 14.53 -3.18
CA ILE A 72 25.66 15.98 -3.21
C ILE A 72 26.74 16.46 -4.17
N GLN A 73 26.33 16.99 -5.33
CA GLN A 73 27.26 17.64 -6.25
C GLN A 73 27.69 19.00 -5.67
N LEU A 74 28.99 19.21 -5.52
CA LEU A 74 29.56 20.49 -5.11
C LEU A 74 29.86 21.33 -6.36
N ASP A 75 28.93 22.19 -6.72
CA ASP A 75 29.19 23.26 -7.69
C ASP A 75 29.83 24.48 -7.00
N ASP A 76 30.22 25.48 -7.79
CA ASP A 76 30.85 26.71 -7.27
C ASP A 76 29.95 27.45 -6.27
N ASN A 77 28.63 27.37 -6.45
CA ASN A 77 27.66 28.05 -5.61
C ASN A 77 27.55 27.40 -4.24
N ILE A 78 27.49 26.07 -4.18
CA ILE A 78 27.44 25.30 -2.94
C ILE A 78 28.77 25.42 -2.19
N LEU A 79 29.91 25.30 -2.89
CA LEU A 79 31.22 25.38 -2.26
C LEU A 79 31.47 26.78 -1.67
N SER A 80 31.12 27.84 -2.39
CA SER A 80 31.21 29.22 -1.88
C SER A 80 30.22 29.49 -0.74
N ALA A 81 29.02 28.91 -0.79
CA ALA A 81 28.07 28.99 0.32
C ALA A 81 28.61 28.30 1.59
N LEU A 82 29.23 27.12 1.44
CA LEU A 82 29.90 26.41 2.52
C LEU A 82 31.05 27.24 3.10
N GLN A 83 31.95 27.76 2.27
CA GLN A 83 33.06 28.60 2.72
C GLN A 83 32.59 29.86 3.46
N SER A 84 31.54 30.54 2.98
CA SER A 84 30.99 31.75 3.61
C SER A 84 30.20 31.51 4.91
N SER A 85 29.91 30.24 5.25
CA SER A 85 29.13 29.86 6.44
C SER A 85 29.95 29.11 7.49
N GLN A 86 31.28 29.04 7.33
CA GLN A 86 32.18 28.40 8.27
C GLN A 86 32.03 29.01 9.67
N ASN A 87 31.98 28.15 10.68
CA ASN A 87 32.11 28.55 12.08
C ASN A 87 33.58 28.84 12.42
N GLN A 88 33.83 29.30 13.65
CA GLN A 88 35.19 29.61 14.13
C GLN A 88 36.15 28.40 14.12
N ALA A 89 35.61 27.17 14.12
CA ALA A 89 36.38 25.92 14.03
C ALA A 89 36.60 25.45 12.57
N GLY A 90 36.17 26.24 11.58
CA GLY A 90 36.34 25.96 10.14
C GLY A 90 35.33 24.96 9.56
N TYR A 91 34.28 24.59 10.28
CA TYR A 91 33.22 23.69 9.81
C TYR A 91 32.00 24.45 9.30
N SER A 92 31.37 23.91 8.26
CA SER A 92 30.10 24.38 7.74
C SER A 92 29.04 23.29 7.90
N GLU A 93 27.86 23.67 8.37
CA GLU A 93 26.74 22.76 8.57
C GLU A 93 25.83 22.72 7.35
N MET A 94 25.58 21.51 6.87
CA MET A 94 24.57 21.18 5.86
C MET A 94 23.44 20.45 6.57
N LEU A 95 22.23 20.97 6.47
CA LEU A 95 21.05 20.29 7.02
C LEU A 95 20.68 19.12 6.11
N THR A 96 20.39 17.96 6.70
CA THR A 96 19.99 16.74 5.97
C THR A 96 18.72 16.19 6.61
N ASP A 97 17.87 15.47 5.87
CA ASP A 97 16.72 14.77 6.45
C ASP A 97 16.64 13.33 5.93
N ILE A 98 17.70 12.56 6.21
CA ILE A 98 17.85 11.20 5.68
C ILE A 98 17.28 10.23 6.71
N THR A 99 16.27 9.44 6.33
CA THR A 99 15.64 8.46 7.23
C THR A 99 15.78 7.05 6.68
N VAL A 100 16.62 6.24 7.31
CA VAL A 100 16.98 4.90 6.87
C VAL A 100 16.34 3.85 7.78
N LEU A 101 15.65 2.87 7.20
CA LEU A 101 15.25 1.66 7.92
C LEU A 101 16.43 0.67 7.88
N LEU A 102 17.04 0.42 9.03
CA LEU A 102 18.11 -0.56 9.14
C LEU A 102 17.51 -1.91 9.53
N GLU A 103 17.66 -2.90 8.67
CA GLU A 103 17.27 -4.29 8.93
C GLU A 103 18.49 -5.21 8.94
N TYR A 104 18.61 -6.04 9.98
CA TYR A 104 19.69 -7.01 10.10
C TYR A 104 19.33 -8.34 9.41
N LYS A 105 20.32 -8.99 8.79
CA LYS A 105 20.16 -10.32 8.17
C LYS A 105 20.01 -11.45 9.20
N HIS A 106 20.54 -11.25 10.40
CA HIS A 106 20.49 -12.17 11.54
C HIS A 106 20.11 -11.40 12.80
N ASP A 107 19.54 -12.08 13.80
CA ASP A 107 19.18 -11.40 15.04
C ASP A 107 20.44 -11.02 15.79
N VAL A 108 20.36 -9.92 16.51
CA VAL A 108 21.51 -9.37 17.21
C VAL A 108 21.65 -10.08 18.57
N ARG A 109 22.85 -10.63 18.83
CA ARG A 109 23.18 -11.24 20.12
C ARG A 109 23.40 -10.18 21.18
N PHE A 110 22.75 -10.35 22.33
CA PHE A 110 22.99 -9.54 23.51
C PHE A 110 24.47 -9.63 23.95
N GLY A 111 25.13 -8.48 24.18
CA GLY A 111 26.53 -8.44 24.67
C GLY A 111 27.63 -8.58 23.61
N HIS A 112 27.31 -8.53 22.31
CA HIS A 112 28.30 -8.39 21.24
C HIS A 112 28.28 -6.98 20.63
N GLN A 113 29.44 -6.48 20.20
CA GLN A 113 29.52 -5.20 19.51
C GLN A 113 28.86 -5.31 18.13
N ASN A 114 27.83 -4.48 17.90
CA ASN A 114 27.14 -4.40 16.62
C ASN A 114 27.35 -3.01 16.07
N ASN A 115 28.53 -2.79 15.50
CA ASN A 115 28.94 -1.47 15.05
C ASN A 115 28.27 -1.14 13.71
N LEU A 116 27.49 -0.07 13.69
CA LEU A 116 27.08 0.59 12.46
C LEU A 116 28.22 1.52 12.04
N GLU A 117 28.83 1.24 10.90
CA GLU A 117 29.95 2.03 10.39
C GLU A 117 29.45 3.06 9.37
N PHE A 118 29.96 4.28 9.48
CA PHE A 118 29.66 5.39 8.61
C PHE A 118 30.94 5.85 7.94
N ASP A 119 30.87 6.08 6.64
CA ASP A 119 31.93 6.70 5.84
C ASP A 119 31.37 7.89 5.08
N VAL A 120 32.11 8.99 5.03
CA VAL A 120 31.84 10.06 4.06
C VAL A 120 32.73 9.85 2.84
N GLU A 121 32.13 9.53 1.70
CA GLU A 121 32.85 9.33 0.44
C GLU A 121 32.82 10.59 -0.43
N VAL A 122 33.97 10.95 -0.96
CA VAL A 122 34.14 11.94 -2.02
C VAL A 122 34.42 11.23 -3.32
N LEU A 123 33.62 11.53 -4.34
CA LEU A 123 33.73 10.99 -5.68
C LEU A 123 34.28 12.09 -6.59
N SER A 124 35.43 11.83 -7.20
CA SER A 124 36.00 12.72 -8.22
C SER A 124 35.25 12.54 -9.54
N SER A 125 34.90 13.66 -10.17
CA SER A 125 34.30 13.70 -11.52
C SER A 125 35.29 13.32 -12.63
N ILE A 126 36.60 13.34 -12.36
CA ILE A 126 37.65 13.15 -13.39
C ILE A 126 38.18 11.71 -13.42
N LEU A 127 38.17 10.99 -12.30
CA LEU A 127 38.90 9.71 -12.17
C LEU A 127 38.07 8.51 -11.72
N SER A 128 36.74 8.63 -11.58
CA SER A 128 35.83 7.56 -11.10
C SER A 128 36.32 6.79 -9.86
N ARG A 129 37.17 7.43 -9.04
CA ARG A 129 37.70 6.89 -7.77
C ARG A 129 36.97 7.56 -6.60
N SER A 130 36.50 6.74 -5.68
CA SER A 130 35.97 7.19 -4.38
C SER A 130 37.12 7.32 -3.37
N LYS A 131 37.11 8.40 -2.57
CA LYS A 131 38.03 8.64 -1.47
C LYS A 131 37.23 8.85 -0.19
N THR A 132 37.53 8.08 0.86
CA THR A 132 36.92 8.30 2.17
C THR A 132 37.54 9.54 2.84
N LEU A 133 36.69 10.50 3.21
CA LEU A 133 37.06 11.70 3.98
C LEU A 133 37.26 11.40 5.45
N GLY A 134 36.52 10.42 5.98
CA GLY A 134 36.67 9.92 7.34
C GLY A 134 35.60 8.87 7.63
N SER A 135 35.84 8.10 8.69
CA SER A 135 34.94 7.05 9.15
C SER A 135 34.56 7.25 10.62
N ALA A 136 33.39 6.75 11.00
CA ALA A 136 32.89 6.74 12.37
C ALA A 136 32.07 5.46 12.60
N ALA A 137 32.00 5.00 13.85
CA ALA A 137 31.20 3.84 14.21
C ALA A 137 30.37 4.11 15.47
N ILE A 138 29.21 3.47 15.57
CA ILE A 138 28.37 3.47 16.76
C ILE A 138 27.94 2.05 17.10
N ASP A 139 28.12 1.66 18.36
CA ASP A 139 27.62 0.39 18.87
C ASP A 139 26.12 0.47 19.14
N LEU A 140 25.37 -0.34 18.41
CA LEU A 140 23.91 -0.36 18.43
C LEU A 140 23.35 -1.04 19.69
N SER A 141 24.18 -1.71 20.50
CA SER A 141 23.77 -2.41 21.72
C SER A 141 22.93 -1.53 22.67
N ASN A 142 23.25 -0.23 22.74
CA ASN A 142 22.51 0.74 23.55
C ASN A 142 21.25 1.30 22.86
N ALA A 143 21.26 1.40 21.53
CA ALA A 143 20.16 1.96 20.74
C ALA A 143 18.93 1.04 20.71
N ILE A 144 19.12 -0.25 20.97
CA ILE A 144 18.05 -1.24 21.03
C ILE A 144 17.15 -1.03 22.27
N GLN A 145 17.71 -0.49 23.36
CA GLN A 145 17.02 -0.30 24.66
C GLN A 145 16.46 1.11 24.88
N LYS A 146 16.90 2.10 24.11
CA LYS A 146 16.38 3.48 24.13
C LYS A 146 16.75 4.21 22.84
N SER A 147 15.99 5.22 22.46
CA SER A 147 16.41 6.09 21.35
C SER A 147 17.73 6.77 21.69
N VAL A 148 18.62 6.87 20.71
CA VAL A 148 19.94 7.49 20.85
C VAL A 148 20.01 8.69 19.93
N GLN A 149 20.23 9.87 20.50
CA GLN A 149 20.58 11.06 19.73
C GLN A 149 22.03 11.41 20.02
N THR A 150 22.87 11.44 18.98
CA THR A 150 24.31 11.67 19.16
C THR A 150 24.94 12.35 17.95
N ILE A 151 26.15 12.86 18.14
CA ILE A 151 26.99 13.41 17.08
C ILE A 151 28.14 12.44 16.84
N LEU A 152 28.23 11.91 15.62
CA LEU A 152 29.35 11.05 15.22
C LEU A 152 30.43 11.91 14.56
N MET A 153 31.66 11.77 15.04
CA MET A 153 32.82 12.50 14.55
C MET A 153 33.60 11.60 13.59
N PHE A 154 33.62 11.96 12.31
CA PHE A 154 34.40 11.25 11.30
C PHE A 154 35.87 11.61 11.44
N ARG A 155 36.71 10.58 11.57
CA ARG A 155 38.15 10.78 11.69
C ARG A 155 38.88 10.18 10.50
N LYS A 156 39.98 10.84 10.13
CA LYS A 156 40.97 10.35 9.19
C LYS A 156 42.33 10.82 9.67
N ASP A 157 43.29 9.91 9.79
CA ASP A 157 44.64 10.22 10.26
C ASP A 157 44.65 10.97 11.62
N ASN A 158 43.74 10.57 12.53
CA ASN A 158 43.46 11.19 13.84
C ASN A 158 42.86 12.60 13.84
N ASP A 159 42.67 13.23 12.69
CA ASP A 159 41.97 14.50 12.57
C ASP A 159 40.48 14.30 12.33
N THR A 160 39.66 15.18 12.93
CA THR A 160 38.22 15.21 12.65
C THR A 160 37.96 15.95 11.34
N THR A 161 37.46 15.23 10.34
CA THR A 161 37.22 15.76 8.99
C THR A 161 35.78 16.20 8.78
N ALA A 162 34.84 15.48 9.39
CA ALA A 162 33.41 15.78 9.36
C ALA A 162 32.72 15.34 10.65
N SER A 163 31.47 15.75 10.85
CA SER A 163 30.59 15.16 11.85
C SER A 163 29.15 15.05 11.34
N ILE A 164 28.39 14.07 11.84
CA ILE A 164 26.95 13.97 11.57
C ILE A 164 26.15 13.95 12.86
N LYS A 165 24.99 14.61 12.84
CA LYS A 165 23.99 14.46 13.91
C LYS A 165 23.04 13.35 13.51
N ILE A 166 22.92 12.33 14.36
CA ILE A 166 22.07 11.18 14.14
C ILE A 166 21.06 10.97 15.27
N GLN A 167 19.92 10.39 14.92
CA GLN A 167 18.92 9.89 15.85
C GLN A 167 18.59 8.44 15.48
N LEU A 168 18.77 7.51 16.40
CA LEU A 168 18.45 6.10 16.24
C LEU A 168 17.23 5.76 17.10
N TYR A 169 16.24 5.12 16.50
CA TYR A 169 15.01 4.68 17.14
C TYR A 169 14.85 3.17 16.99
N SER A 170 14.86 2.44 18.10
CA SER A 170 14.52 1.02 18.13
C SER A 170 13.04 0.80 17.84
N LEU A 171 12.73 -0.06 16.86
CA LEU A 171 11.35 -0.43 16.56
C LEU A 171 10.72 -1.33 17.64
N ASN A 172 11.52 -1.87 18.56
CA ASN A 172 11.01 -2.58 19.75
C ASN A 172 10.40 -1.62 20.79
N LEU A 173 10.74 -0.32 20.75
CA LEU A 173 10.28 0.68 21.73
C LEU A 173 9.32 1.71 21.13
N SER A 174 9.44 1.98 19.84
CA SER A 174 8.52 2.84 19.11
C SER A 174 8.02 2.12 17.87
N LYS A 175 6.74 1.73 17.87
CA LYS A 175 6.02 1.27 16.65
C LYS A 175 5.78 2.40 15.64
N LYS A 176 6.16 3.64 15.96
CA LYS A 176 5.96 4.84 15.15
C LYS A 176 7.29 5.26 14.53
N MET A 177 7.26 5.53 13.22
CA MET A 177 8.34 6.19 12.50
C MET A 177 8.63 7.56 13.17
N PRO A 178 9.89 7.98 13.28
CA PRO A 178 10.19 9.32 13.77
C PRO A 178 9.54 10.37 12.86
N PRO A 179 9.04 11.49 13.43
CA PRO A 179 8.34 12.50 12.65
C PRO A 179 9.25 13.05 11.54
N PHE A 180 8.78 12.92 10.30
CA PHE A 180 9.39 13.52 9.12
C PHE A 180 9.14 15.02 9.18
N GLN A 181 10.19 15.84 9.27
CA GLN A 181 10.04 17.30 9.28
C GLN A 181 10.25 17.78 7.86
N LYS A 182 9.16 17.81 7.06
CA LYS A 182 9.19 18.44 5.74
C LYS A 182 9.71 19.87 5.87
N VAL A 183 10.94 20.12 5.41
CA VAL A 183 11.44 21.46 5.19
C VAL A 183 10.92 21.89 3.82
N VAL A 184 9.98 22.84 3.83
CA VAL A 184 9.33 23.39 2.65
C VAL A 184 10.39 24.06 1.75
N ASN A 185 10.47 23.61 0.50
CA ASN A 185 11.35 24.04 -0.60
C ASN A 185 12.74 23.36 -0.67
N SER A 186 12.81 22.17 -1.30
CA SER A 186 14.07 21.61 -1.82
C SER A 186 13.96 21.40 -3.34
N PRO A 187 14.98 21.75 -4.15
CA PRO A 187 15.11 21.23 -5.50
C PRO A 187 15.37 19.72 -5.44
N VAL A 188 14.63 18.96 -6.24
CA VAL A 188 14.81 17.51 -6.43
C VAL A 188 16.16 17.29 -7.12
N PHE A 189 17.09 16.60 -6.46
CA PHE A 189 18.33 16.12 -7.09
C PHE A 189 18.13 14.67 -7.53
N ASN A 190 18.17 14.43 -8.84
CA ASN A 190 18.09 13.10 -9.43
C ASN A 190 19.25 12.22 -8.93
N SER A 191 18.92 11.07 -8.35
CA SER A 191 19.86 10.02 -8.00
C SER A 191 20.11 9.11 -9.22
N ASP A 192 21.32 9.15 -9.79
CA ASP A 192 21.83 8.05 -10.61
C ASP A 192 22.32 6.95 -9.65
N SER A 193 21.40 6.08 -9.22
CA SER A 193 21.73 4.84 -8.52
C SER A 193 21.72 3.67 -9.50
N ASP A 194 22.89 3.07 -9.76
CA ASP A 194 23.06 1.79 -10.46
C ASP A 194 22.60 0.58 -9.63
N SER A 195 21.43 0.68 -8.98
CA SER A 195 20.77 -0.44 -8.32
C SER A 195 19.32 -0.45 -8.78
N GLU A 196 19.03 -1.41 -9.66
CA GLU A 196 17.74 -1.67 -10.29
C GLU A 196 17.05 -0.41 -10.82
N SER A 197 17.21 -0.18 -12.12
CA SER A 197 16.46 0.81 -12.91
C SER A 197 15.07 1.06 -12.34
N ILE A 198 14.92 2.14 -11.57
CA ILE A 198 13.63 2.79 -11.45
C ILE A 198 13.35 3.24 -12.88
N PRO A 199 12.33 2.69 -13.55
CA PRO A 199 12.10 3.09 -14.92
C PRO A 199 11.88 4.61 -14.93
N PRO A 200 12.31 5.34 -15.98
CA PRO A 200 12.12 6.79 -16.13
C PRO A 200 10.64 7.24 -16.05
N ILE A 201 9.73 6.28 -15.88
CA ILE A 201 8.32 6.42 -15.54
C ILE A 201 8.11 7.17 -14.21
N THR A 202 8.92 7.01 -13.15
CA THR A 202 8.59 7.58 -11.82
C THR A 202 8.64 9.10 -11.70
N ALA A 203 9.68 9.78 -12.21
CA ALA A 203 9.77 11.24 -12.11
C ALA A 203 8.72 11.94 -12.99
N HIS A 204 8.45 11.38 -14.19
CA HIS A 204 7.34 11.81 -15.02
C HIS A 204 6.01 11.55 -14.30
N PHE A 205 5.85 10.37 -13.69
CA PHE A 205 4.65 9.99 -12.95
C PHE A 205 4.39 10.91 -11.76
N GLU A 206 5.39 11.22 -10.94
CA GLU A 206 5.26 12.17 -9.83
C GLU A 206 4.85 13.55 -10.33
N LYS A 207 5.51 14.08 -11.37
CA LYS A 207 5.14 15.36 -12.00
C LYS A 207 3.71 15.35 -12.56
N THR A 208 3.31 14.26 -13.20
CA THR A 208 1.94 14.05 -13.69
C THR A 208 0.96 14.02 -12.52
N MET A 209 1.28 13.30 -11.44
CA MET A 209 0.44 13.23 -10.24
C MET A 209 0.32 14.58 -9.54
N HIS A 210 1.40 15.36 -9.44
CA HIS A 210 1.36 16.74 -8.93
C HIS A 210 0.38 17.62 -9.72
N HIS A 211 0.45 17.55 -11.05
CA HIS A 211 -0.48 18.28 -11.93
C HIS A 211 -1.93 17.83 -11.72
N ILE A 212 -2.16 16.52 -11.65
CA ILE A 212 -3.48 15.94 -11.40
C ILE A 212 -4.02 16.35 -10.02
N PHE A 213 -3.20 16.32 -8.97
CA PHE A 213 -3.58 16.76 -7.63
C PHE A 213 -3.98 18.24 -7.58
N ALA A 214 -3.38 19.09 -8.44
CA ALA A 214 -3.80 20.47 -8.61
C ALA A 214 -5.24 20.59 -9.16
N GLN A 215 -5.66 19.68 -10.05
CA GLN A 215 -7.00 19.67 -10.66
C GLN A 215 -8.11 19.16 -9.72
N ASN A 216 -7.76 18.67 -8.53
CA ASN A 216 -8.66 18.15 -7.51
C ASN A 216 -9.51 16.93 -7.91
N LYS A 217 -9.18 16.28 -9.02
CA LYS A 217 -9.86 15.08 -9.52
C LYS A 217 -8.92 14.21 -10.35
N ILE A 218 -9.20 12.91 -10.38
CA ILE A 218 -8.53 11.93 -11.24
C ILE A 218 -9.54 10.88 -11.72
N LEU A 219 -9.44 10.50 -12.99
CA LEU A 219 -10.09 9.31 -13.55
C LEU A 219 -9.05 8.21 -13.71
N ILE A 220 -9.15 7.17 -12.88
CA ILE A 220 -8.29 6.01 -12.92
C ILE A 220 -9.03 4.88 -13.63
N MET A 221 -8.41 4.26 -14.63
CA MET A 221 -9.01 3.17 -15.39
C MET A 221 -8.14 1.91 -15.42
N ASP A 222 -8.78 0.73 -15.38
CA ASP A 222 -8.11 -0.56 -15.45
C ASP A 222 -7.68 -0.91 -16.89
N GLU A 223 -6.45 -0.54 -17.25
CA GLU A 223 -5.89 -0.75 -18.59
C GLU A 223 -5.48 -2.21 -18.85
N ARG A 224 -5.74 -3.13 -17.93
CA ARG A 224 -5.53 -4.57 -18.14
C ARG A 224 -6.70 -5.24 -18.86
N THR A 225 -7.83 -4.54 -18.96
CA THR A 225 -9.09 -5.06 -19.49
C THR A 225 -9.39 -4.46 -20.86
N THR A 226 -10.07 -5.23 -21.72
CA THR A 226 -10.52 -4.73 -23.03
C THR A 226 -11.43 -3.52 -22.88
N GLN A 227 -12.28 -3.52 -21.84
CA GLN A 227 -13.17 -2.41 -21.52
C GLN A 227 -12.41 -1.15 -21.13
N GLY A 228 -11.33 -1.27 -20.35
CA GLY A 228 -10.46 -0.14 -20.01
C GLY A 228 -9.74 0.44 -21.22
N HIS A 229 -9.29 -0.42 -22.16
CA HIS A 229 -8.74 0.06 -23.44
C HIS A 229 -9.79 0.79 -24.28
N THR A 230 -11.02 0.26 -24.37
CA THR A 230 -12.12 0.95 -25.07
C THR A 230 -12.43 2.30 -24.43
N LEU A 231 -12.42 2.39 -23.10
CA LEU A 231 -12.59 3.66 -22.39
C LEU A 231 -11.47 4.64 -22.76
N LEU A 232 -10.20 4.22 -22.67
CA LEU A 232 -9.04 5.05 -23.00
C LEU A 232 -9.07 5.61 -24.43
N GLN A 233 -9.55 4.83 -25.39
CA GLN A 233 -9.66 5.25 -26.80
C GLN A 233 -10.75 6.29 -27.04
N ASN A 234 -11.72 6.39 -26.14
CA ASN A 234 -12.96 7.13 -26.33
C ASN A 234 -13.14 8.31 -25.36
N VAL A 235 -12.29 8.41 -24.34
CA VAL A 235 -12.22 9.58 -23.46
C VAL A 235 -11.19 10.54 -24.03
N SER A 236 -11.53 11.83 -24.19
CA SER A 236 -10.53 12.87 -24.40
C SER A 236 -9.40 12.73 -23.38
N THR A 237 -8.15 12.66 -23.84
CA THR A 237 -6.92 12.56 -23.03
C THR A 237 -6.63 13.84 -22.24
N ASN A 238 -7.66 14.37 -21.59
CA ASN A 238 -7.60 15.47 -20.64
C ASN A 238 -6.65 15.13 -19.49
N ASP A 239 -6.01 16.16 -18.96
CA ASP A 239 -4.97 16.13 -17.91
C ASP A 239 -5.29 15.36 -16.60
N PHE A 240 -6.52 14.87 -16.40
CA PHE A 240 -6.92 14.14 -15.19
C PHE A 240 -7.14 12.63 -15.40
N VAL A 241 -6.87 12.09 -16.60
CA VAL A 241 -7.05 10.67 -16.92
C VAL A 241 -5.75 9.89 -16.71
N LEU A 242 -5.81 8.79 -15.95
CA LEU A 242 -4.66 7.94 -15.65
C LEU A 242 -4.98 6.45 -15.89
N PRO A 243 -4.45 5.85 -16.97
CA PRO A 243 -4.58 4.41 -17.19
C PRO A 243 -3.61 3.63 -16.29
N ILE A 244 -4.09 2.54 -15.69
CA ILE A 244 -3.31 1.70 -14.77
C ILE A 244 -3.16 0.30 -15.34
N LYS A 245 -1.92 -0.05 -15.70
CA LYS A 245 -1.54 -1.42 -16.07
C LYS A 245 -1.11 -2.26 -14.87
N ASP A 246 -0.45 -1.62 -13.91
CA ASP A 246 0.10 -2.27 -12.73
C ASP A 246 -0.55 -1.69 -11.48
N VAL A 247 -1.17 -2.57 -10.70
CA VAL A 247 -1.87 -2.19 -9.48
C VAL A 247 -0.93 -1.67 -8.39
N GLN A 248 0.38 -1.91 -8.49
CA GLN A 248 1.39 -1.25 -7.64
C GLN A 248 1.40 0.27 -7.82
N ILE A 249 1.01 0.78 -8.98
CA ILE A 249 0.92 2.22 -9.25
C ILE A 249 -0.09 2.87 -8.29
N ILE A 250 -1.17 2.17 -7.93
CA ILE A 250 -2.17 2.68 -6.99
C ILE A 250 -1.56 2.96 -5.63
N GLN A 251 -0.65 2.10 -5.15
CA GLN A 251 0.06 2.34 -3.89
C GLN A 251 0.92 3.60 -4.00
N LYS A 252 1.67 3.76 -5.11
CA LYS A 252 2.45 4.97 -5.39
C LYS A 252 1.60 6.24 -5.44
N ILE A 253 0.38 6.19 -6.00
CA ILE A 253 -0.54 7.34 -5.98
C ILE A 253 -0.85 7.75 -4.54
N PHE A 254 -1.16 6.79 -3.67
CA PHE A 254 -1.47 7.08 -2.28
C PHE A 254 -0.23 7.51 -1.47
N ASP A 255 0.95 6.96 -1.75
CA ASP A 255 2.21 7.39 -1.14
C ASP A 255 2.58 8.83 -1.55
N ILE A 256 2.40 9.18 -2.84
CA ILE A 256 2.56 10.57 -3.30
C ILE A 256 1.53 11.46 -2.62
N SER A 257 0.27 11.00 -2.50
CA SER A 257 -0.76 11.79 -1.83
C SER A 257 -0.41 12.08 -0.36
N GLU A 258 0.19 11.15 0.37
CA GLU A 258 0.73 11.41 1.72
C GLU A 258 1.75 12.55 1.71
N SER A 259 2.59 12.64 0.67
CA SER A 259 3.60 13.68 0.52
C SER A 259 3.04 15.06 0.10
N GLU A 260 1.81 15.10 -0.39
CA GLU A 260 1.26 16.26 -1.12
C GLU A 260 0.02 16.88 -0.46
N PHE A 261 -0.77 16.06 0.24
CA PHE A 261 -2.13 16.43 0.54
C PHE A 261 -2.20 17.38 1.75
N VAL A 262 -2.38 18.66 1.45
CA VAL A 262 -2.89 19.65 2.41
C VAL A 262 -4.42 19.53 2.39
N PRO A 263 -5.10 19.42 3.54
CA PRO A 263 -6.57 19.36 3.57
C PRO A 263 -7.15 20.58 2.86
N LYS A 264 -7.70 20.35 1.64
CA LYS A 264 -8.45 21.34 0.88
C LYS A 264 -9.87 21.44 1.46
N LYS A 265 -10.58 22.54 1.15
CA LYS A 265 -12.00 22.71 1.52
C LYS A 265 -12.91 21.62 0.95
N GLU A 266 -12.50 21.00 -0.16
CA GLU A 266 -13.22 19.91 -0.82
C GLU A 266 -12.35 18.66 -0.92
N PRO A 267 -12.91 17.46 -0.73
CA PRO A 267 -12.18 16.21 -0.90
C PRO A 267 -11.72 16.04 -2.34
N PHE A 268 -10.52 15.50 -2.53
CA PHE A 268 -10.03 15.18 -3.87
C PHE A 268 -10.82 13.99 -4.45
N ARG A 269 -11.24 14.11 -5.72
CA ARG A 269 -12.18 13.18 -6.34
C ARG A 269 -11.48 12.06 -7.11
N PHE A 270 -11.61 10.83 -6.64
CA PHE A 270 -11.17 9.61 -7.31
C PHE A 270 -12.33 8.99 -8.07
N ILE A 271 -12.30 9.10 -9.40
CA ILE A 271 -13.23 8.40 -10.30
C ILE A 271 -12.55 7.10 -10.73
N ILE A 272 -13.16 5.97 -10.41
CA ILE A 272 -12.56 4.65 -10.59
C ILE A 272 -13.39 3.90 -11.63
N ALA A 273 -12.80 3.70 -12.81
CA ALA A 273 -13.41 2.95 -13.90
C ALA A 273 -12.81 1.55 -13.98
N GLY A 274 -13.61 0.52 -13.67
CA GLY A 274 -13.14 -0.85 -13.66
C GLY A 274 -14.12 -1.85 -13.05
N ASP A 275 -13.65 -3.09 -12.94
CA ASP A 275 -14.42 -4.20 -12.38
C ASP A 275 -14.39 -4.24 -10.84
N ASP A 276 -15.08 -5.23 -10.27
CA ASP A 276 -15.12 -5.50 -8.83
C ASP A 276 -13.73 -5.68 -8.19
N TYR A 277 -12.78 -6.30 -8.91
CA TYR A 277 -11.42 -6.49 -8.42
C TYR A 277 -10.70 -5.16 -8.29
N PHE A 278 -10.76 -4.34 -9.33
CA PHE A 278 -10.02 -3.07 -9.44
C PHE A 278 -10.50 -2.05 -8.40
N ILE A 279 -11.82 -1.84 -8.29
CA ILE A 279 -12.39 -0.94 -7.28
C ILE A 279 -12.02 -1.39 -5.87
N CYS A 280 -12.16 -2.69 -5.57
CA CYS A 280 -11.83 -3.19 -4.25
C CYS A 280 -10.33 -3.04 -3.95
N PHE A 281 -9.44 -3.25 -4.93
CA PHE A 281 -8.02 -3.03 -4.73
C PHE A 281 -7.70 -1.58 -4.33
N ILE A 282 -8.24 -0.60 -5.07
CA ILE A 282 -8.02 0.82 -4.80
C ILE A 282 -8.54 1.18 -3.41
N LEU A 283 -9.75 0.74 -3.06
CA LEU A 283 -10.32 1.00 -1.73
C LEU A 283 -9.52 0.33 -0.61
N LYS A 284 -8.91 -0.84 -0.85
CA LYS A 284 -7.99 -1.50 0.11
C LYS A 284 -6.71 -0.72 0.32
N ALA A 285 -6.12 -0.17 -0.75
CA ALA A 285 -4.93 0.66 -0.66
C ALA A 285 -5.23 1.97 0.09
N PHE A 286 -6.36 2.63 -0.20
CA PHE A 286 -6.83 3.78 0.58
C PHE A 286 -7.04 3.42 2.06
N LEU A 287 -7.72 2.30 2.33
CA LEU A 287 -8.03 1.86 3.68
C LEU A 287 -6.76 1.62 4.50
N LEU A 288 -5.72 1.04 3.89
CA LEU A 288 -4.42 0.81 4.52
C LEU A 288 -3.80 2.13 4.99
N MET A 289 -3.82 3.16 4.15
CA MET A 289 -3.25 4.48 4.46
C MET A 289 -4.09 5.20 5.52
N ARG A 290 -5.41 5.13 5.40
CA ARG A 290 -6.32 5.69 6.40
C ARG A 290 -6.15 5.04 7.77
N ASP A 291 -6.14 3.72 7.83
CA ASP A 291 -6.04 2.98 9.10
C ASP A 291 -4.67 3.18 9.78
N ARG A 292 -3.63 3.57 9.02
CA ARG A 292 -2.33 4.02 9.53
C ARG A 292 -2.34 5.46 10.06
N GLY A 293 -3.45 6.19 9.89
CA GLY A 293 -3.59 7.59 10.28
C GLY A 293 -2.89 8.57 9.32
N VAL A 294 -2.51 8.11 8.13
CA VAL A 294 -1.84 8.92 7.10
C VAL A 294 -2.85 9.81 6.39
N LEU A 295 -4.03 9.24 6.07
CA LEU A 295 -5.13 9.94 5.40
C LEU A 295 -6.36 10.00 6.31
N SER A 296 -7.09 11.11 6.24
CA SER A 296 -8.38 11.23 6.92
C SER A 296 -9.49 10.61 6.08
N ASN A 297 -10.64 10.29 6.69
CA ASN A 297 -11.82 9.81 5.96
C ASN A 297 -12.31 10.81 4.90
N ASP A 298 -12.13 12.10 5.17
CA ASP A 298 -12.68 13.19 4.36
C ASP A 298 -11.65 13.71 3.34
N THR A 299 -10.49 13.06 3.24
CA THR A 299 -9.44 13.42 2.27
C THR A 299 -9.92 13.17 0.84
N PHE A 300 -10.60 12.04 0.60
CA PHE A 300 -10.97 11.58 -0.73
C PHE A 300 -12.46 11.30 -0.87
N SER A 301 -12.98 11.65 -2.03
CA SER A 301 -14.29 11.23 -2.50
C SER A 301 -14.13 10.20 -3.61
N PHE A 302 -14.79 9.05 -3.48
CA PHE A 302 -14.68 7.96 -4.45
C PHE A 302 -15.95 7.83 -5.29
N ILE A 303 -15.80 7.68 -6.59
CA ILE A 303 -16.88 7.43 -7.55
C ILE A 303 -16.52 6.16 -8.32
N HIS A 304 -17.46 5.25 -8.53
CA HIS A 304 -17.24 4.04 -9.31
C HIS A 304 -17.96 4.14 -10.66
N ILE A 305 -17.28 3.76 -11.73
CA ILE A 305 -17.83 3.57 -13.06
C ILE A 305 -17.64 2.09 -13.42
N PRO A 306 -18.69 1.25 -13.38
CA PRO A 306 -18.59 -0.15 -13.76
C PRO A 306 -18.42 -0.25 -15.28
N LEU A 307 -17.45 -1.05 -15.74
CA LEU A 307 -17.22 -1.23 -17.18
C LEU A 307 -17.73 -2.58 -17.73
N ASP A 308 -18.04 -3.54 -16.85
CA ASP A 308 -18.53 -4.86 -17.25
C ASP A 308 -19.74 -5.31 -16.41
N SER A 309 -20.80 -5.71 -17.11
CA SER A 309 -22.01 -6.32 -16.55
C SER A 309 -21.79 -7.60 -15.73
N LYS A 310 -20.71 -8.36 -16.01
CA LYS A 310 -20.46 -9.65 -15.32
C LYS A 310 -19.73 -9.47 -13.98
N HIS A 311 -18.99 -8.38 -13.85
CA HIS A 311 -18.11 -8.10 -12.70
C HIS A 311 -18.42 -6.73 -12.06
N CYS A 312 -19.71 -6.47 -11.81
CA CYS A 312 -20.20 -5.21 -11.24
C CYS A 312 -21.02 -5.38 -9.94
N LYS A 313 -20.73 -6.41 -9.13
CA LYS A 313 -21.39 -6.62 -7.83
C LYS A 313 -21.25 -5.40 -6.92
N PHE A 314 -20.15 -4.66 -7.00
CA PHE A 314 -19.91 -3.41 -6.26
C PHE A 314 -20.87 -2.30 -6.68
N ALA A 315 -21.02 -2.07 -7.98
CA ALA A 315 -21.98 -1.09 -8.50
C ALA A 315 -23.42 -1.47 -8.12
N HIS A 316 -23.78 -2.76 -8.16
CA HIS A 316 -25.09 -3.23 -7.68
C HIS A 316 -25.30 -3.02 -6.18
N LYS A 317 -24.24 -3.10 -5.36
CA LYS A 317 -24.32 -2.77 -3.93
C LYS A 317 -24.60 -1.29 -3.71
N ILE A 318 -24.06 -0.42 -4.56
CA ILE A 318 -24.25 1.03 -4.46
C ILE A 318 -25.63 1.46 -4.99
N LYS A 319 -26.14 0.79 -6.03
CA LYS A 319 -27.45 1.05 -6.66
C LYS A 319 -28.60 1.22 -5.67
N GLU A 320 -28.60 0.49 -4.55
CA GLU A 320 -29.66 0.58 -3.54
C GLU A 320 -29.84 2.01 -2.99
N SER A 321 -28.84 2.87 -3.16
CA SER A 321 -28.82 4.24 -2.67
C SER A 321 -29.09 5.31 -3.74
N SER A 322 -29.18 4.95 -5.03
CA SER A 322 -29.48 5.90 -6.12
C SER A 322 -30.06 5.21 -7.35
N GLN A 323 -31.24 5.67 -7.76
CA GLN A 323 -31.86 5.23 -9.00
C GLN A 323 -31.18 5.84 -10.23
N ASN A 324 -30.73 7.10 -10.17
CA ASN A 324 -30.04 7.75 -11.28
C ASN A 324 -28.71 7.05 -11.59
N TYR A 325 -27.92 6.69 -10.58
CA TYR A 325 -26.71 5.89 -10.78
C TYR A 325 -26.99 4.60 -11.56
N SER A 326 -28.09 3.91 -11.23
CA SER A 326 -28.49 2.69 -11.94
C SER A 326 -28.94 2.95 -13.38
N GLN A 327 -29.59 4.08 -13.66
CA GLN A 327 -30.08 4.42 -15.01
C GLN A 327 -28.95 4.81 -15.96
N HIS A 328 -27.85 5.34 -15.44
CA HIS A 328 -26.68 5.69 -16.24
C HIS A 328 -25.72 4.49 -16.41
N TYR A 329 -25.33 3.82 -15.31
CA TYR A 329 -24.20 2.88 -15.34
C TYR A 329 -24.56 1.40 -15.25
N LEU A 330 -25.81 1.05 -14.93
CA LEU A 330 -26.25 -0.34 -14.83
C LEU A 330 -27.28 -0.68 -15.92
N THR A 331 -27.06 -0.17 -17.13
CA THR A 331 -27.89 -0.41 -18.30
C THR A 331 -27.15 -1.19 -19.37
N GLU A 332 -27.90 -1.93 -20.18
CA GLU A 332 -27.35 -2.66 -21.32
C GLU A 332 -26.69 -1.71 -22.32
N ASN A 333 -27.26 -0.52 -22.54
CA ASN A 333 -26.69 0.50 -23.41
C ASN A 333 -25.27 0.88 -23.00
N TRP A 334 -25.05 1.16 -21.71
CA TRP A 334 -23.73 1.48 -21.18
C TRP A 334 -22.74 0.32 -21.38
N PHE A 335 -23.11 -0.90 -21.00
CA PHE A 335 -22.22 -2.05 -21.13
C PHE A 335 -21.94 -2.45 -22.59
N THR A 336 -22.87 -2.19 -23.50
CA THR A 336 -22.72 -2.50 -24.92
C THR A 336 -21.61 -1.67 -25.56
N VAL A 337 -21.33 -0.48 -25.05
CA VAL A 337 -20.21 0.37 -25.50
C VAL A 337 -18.86 -0.36 -25.37
N PHE A 338 -18.69 -1.16 -24.32
CA PHE A 338 -17.40 -1.79 -23.98
C PHE A 338 -17.26 -3.23 -24.51
N GLN A 339 -18.17 -3.68 -25.36
CA GLN A 339 -18.07 -5.01 -25.97
C GLN A 339 -17.02 -5.02 -27.10
N GLU A 340 -16.30 -6.14 -27.23
CA GLU A 340 -15.20 -6.34 -28.19
C GLU A 340 -15.62 -6.14 -29.68
N LYS A 341 -16.92 -6.21 -29.97
CA LYS A 341 -17.54 -5.90 -31.27
C LYS A 341 -18.77 -5.01 -31.09
N SER A 342 -18.60 -3.91 -30.35
CA SER A 342 -19.72 -2.99 -30.09
C SER A 342 -20.32 -2.46 -31.39
N PRO A 343 -21.66 -2.53 -31.58
CA PRO A 343 -22.34 -1.92 -32.73
C PRO A 343 -22.53 -0.40 -32.56
N VAL A 344 -22.09 0.18 -31.43
CA VAL A 344 -22.37 1.58 -31.07
C VAL A 344 -21.51 2.52 -31.91
N GLN A 345 -22.14 3.19 -32.88
CA GLN A 345 -21.57 4.33 -33.59
C GLN A 345 -21.66 5.55 -32.65
N ASN A 346 -20.53 6.16 -32.27
CA ASN A 346 -20.37 7.27 -31.30
C ASN A 346 -20.15 6.89 -29.81
N ALA A 347 -19.42 5.80 -29.55
CA ALA A 347 -18.97 5.44 -28.19
C ALA A 347 -18.32 6.61 -27.42
N SER A 348 -17.52 7.45 -28.08
CA SER A 348 -16.81 8.57 -27.44
C SER A 348 -17.74 9.62 -26.84
N ALA A 349 -18.76 10.06 -27.59
CA ALA A 349 -19.72 11.05 -27.10
C ALA A 349 -20.53 10.54 -25.90
N ILE A 350 -20.89 9.26 -25.91
CA ILE A 350 -21.61 8.62 -24.79
C ILE A 350 -20.71 8.60 -23.56
N ILE A 351 -19.48 8.10 -23.69
CA ILE A 351 -18.51 8.00 -22.60
C ILE A 351 -18.21 9.37 -22.00
N GLU A 352 -17.94 10.37 -22.84
CA GLU A 352 -17.65 11.73 -22.37
C GLU A 352 -18.84 12.36 -21.66
N SER A 353 -20.05 12.20 -22.20
CA SER A 353 -21.29 12.67 -21.56
C SER A 353 -21.45 12.06 -20.17
N GLU A 354 -21.23 10.76 -20.03
CA GLU A 354 -21.37 10.06 -18.74
C GLU A 354 -20.27 10.44 -17.74
N VAL A 355 -19.02 10.63 -18.17
CA VAL A 355 -17.95 11.10 -17.29
C VAL A 355 -18.20 12.54 -16.84
N ASN A 356 -18.64 13.43 -17.75
CA ASN A 356 -18.96 14.81 -17.42
C ASN A 356 -20.17 14.90 -16.48
N PHE A 357 -21.18 14.05 -16.68
CA PHE A 357 -22.33 13.95 -15.76
C PHE A 357 -21.89 13.72 -14.31
N LEU A 358 -20.92 12.83 -14.04
CA LEU A 358 -20.39 12.59 -12.67
C LEU A 358 -19.55 13.75 -12.12
N ILE A 359 -18.98 14.56 -13.00
CA ILE A 359 -18.19 15.72 -12.60
C ILE A 359 -19.11 16.87 -12.20
N GLU A 360 -20.17 17.10 -12.98
CA GLU A 360 -21.05 18.27 -12.89
C GLU A 360 -22.24 18.06 -11.93
N THR A 361 -22.71 16.83 -11.78
CA THR A 361 -23.89 16.54 -10.95
C THR A 361 -23.56 16.60 -9.47
N PRO A 362 -24.43 17.20 -8.62
CA PRO A 362 -24.31 17.09 -7.17
C PRO A 362 -24.29 15.63 -6.74
N LEU A 363 -23.37 15.26 -5.84
CA LEU A 363 -23.22 13.88 -5.39
C LEU A 363 -23.70 13.72 -3.95
N ILE A 364 -24.24 12.54 -3.64
CA ILE A 364 -24.64 12.15 -2.30
C ILE A 364 -23.68 11.09 -1.74
N PRO A 365 -23.33 11.17 -0.43
CA PRO A 365 -22.45 10.22 0.20
C PRO A 365 -23.17 8.90 0.52
N VAL A 366 -22.55 7.78 0.14
CA VAL A 366 -23.00 6.43 0.43
C VAL A 366 -21.92 5.68 1.20
N LYS A 367 -22.28 5.22 2.41
CA LYS A 367 -21.36 4.52 3.30
C LYS A 367 -21.24 3.04 2.92
N ILE A 368 -20.08 2.66 2.40
CA ILE A 368 -19.71 1.27 2.13
C ILE A 368 -19.13 0.65 3.40
N ARG A 369 -19.90 -0.26 4.00
CA ARG A 369 -19.47 -1.02 5.17
C ARG A 369 -18.39 -2.04 4.80
N ILE A 370 -17.49 -2.26 5.75
CA ILE A 370 -16.28 -3.07 5.63
C ILE A 370 -16.32 -4.16 6.71
N ALA A 371 -15.83 -5.35 6.37
CA ALA A 371 -15.51 -6.37 7.35
C ALA A 371 -14.01 -6.69 7.32
N ASP A 372 -13.43 -6.98 8.49
CA ASP A 372 -12.08 -7.52 8.57
C ASP A 372 -12.13 -9.04 8.54
N ILE A 373 -11.23 -9.62 7.75
CA ILE A 373 -11.06 -11.04 7.64
C ILE A 373 -9.68 -11.39 8.18
N LEU A 374 -9.65 -12.00 9.36
CA LEU A 374 -8.46 -12.67 9.86
C LEU A 374 -8.34 -14.01 9.14
N ILE A 375 -7.34 -14.12 8.27
CA ILE A 375 -7.00 -15.34 7.53
C ILE A 375 -5.83 -15.98 8.24
N THR A 376 -5.96 -17.26 8.55
CA THR A 376 -4.84 -18.08 9.06
C THR A 376 -4.55 -19.15 8.02
N THR A 377 -3.32 -19.20 7.53
CA THR A 377 -2.81 -20.24 6.64
C THR A 377 -1.95 -21.23 7.44
N LEU A 378 -1.34 -22.20 6.77
CA LEU A 378 -0.36 -23.09 7.41
C LEU A 378 0.90 -22.36 7.90
N SER A 379 1.29 -21.28 7.23
CA SER A 379 2.54 -20.55 7.50
C SER A 379 2.33 -19.23 8.23
N ASP A 380 1.21 -18.55 7.99
CA ASP A 380 1.05 -17.13 8.32
C ASP A 380 -0.35 -16.81 8.86
N GLN A 381 -0.45 -15.65 9.48
CA GLN A 381 -1.71 -15.03 9.84
C GLN A 381 -1.71 -13.56 9.43
N PHE A 382 -2.75 -13.14 8.73
CA PHE A 382 -2.88 -11.75 8.30
C PHE A 382 -4.35 -11.32 8.23
N VAL A 383 -4.55 -10.00 8.25
CA VAL A 383 -5.89 -9.40 8.17
C VAL A 383 -6.07 -8.78 6.79
N ALA A 384 -7.15 -9.16 6.12
CA ALA A 384 -7.58 -8.57 4.86
C ALA A 384 -8.95 -7.90 5.04
N PRO A 385 -9.10 -6.62 4.64
CA PRO A 385 -10.42 -6.00 4.57
C PRO A 385 -11.26 -6.58 3.42
N MET A 386 -12.57 -6.58 3.61
CA MET A 386 -13.57 -7.04 2.64
C MET A 386 -14.66 -6.00 2.43
N PHE A 387 -14.93 -5.68 1.17
CA PHE A 387 -15.96 -4.74 0.75
C PHE A 387 -17.20 -5.42 0.19
N LEU A 388 -17.05 -6.54 -0.52
CA LEU A 388 -18.12 -7.23 -1.25
C LEU A 388 -18.49 -8.52 -0.57
N MET A 389 -17.60 -9.51 -0.68
CA MET A 389 -17.92 -10.87 -0.32
C MET A 389 -16.70 -11.77 -0.15
N LEU A 390 -16.90 -12.79 0.67
CA LEU A 390 -16.05 -13.95 0.80
C LEU A 390 -16.77 -15.16 0.20
N GLU A 391 -16.06 -15.95 -0.59
CA GLU A 391 -16.54 -17.16 -1.25
C GLU A 391 -15.60 -18.34 -0.98
N ILE A 392 -16.19 -19.53 -0.76
CA ILE A 392 -15.48 -20.80 -0.66
C ILE A 392 -16.18 -21.80 -1.59
N GLY A 393 -15.40 -22.52 -2.39
CA GLY A 393 -15.89 -23.47 -3.39
C GLY A 393 -16.24 -22.81 -4.72
N ASP A 394 -16.81 -23.60 -5.65
CA ASP A 394 -17.13 -23.14 -7.00
C ASP A 394 -18.63 -22.84 -7.16
N PRO A 395 -19.03 -21.57 -7.38
CA PRO A 395 -20.43 -21.21 -7.59
C PRO A 395 -21.01 -21.82 -8.88
N ASN A 396 -20.20 -22.06 -9.92
CA ASN A 396 -20.67 -22.58 -11.21
C ASN A 396 -20.85 -24.09 -11.17
N GLY A 397 -19.90 -24.83 -10.59
CA GLY A 397 -20.07 -26.24 -10.25
C GLY A 397 -21.31 -26.47 -9.37
N ALA A 398 -21.51 -25.61 -8.36
CA ALA A 398 -22.67 -25.70 -7.46
C ALA A 398 -24.02 -25.31 -8.12
N LYS A 399 -24.02 -24.60 -9.25
CA LYS A 399 -25.24 -24.29 -10.04
C LYS A 399 -25.57 -25.40 -11.04
N THR A 400 -24.55 -26.05 -11.60
CA THR A 400 -24.71 -27.06 -12.66
C THR A 400 -24.86 -28.49 -12.13
N GLY A 401 -24.73 -28.72 -10.82
CA GLY A 401 -24.79 -30.05 -10.19
C GLY A 401 -23.59 -30.95 -10.50
N LYS A 402 -22.66 -30.49 -11.34
CA LYS A 402 -21.43 -31.21 -11.70
C LYS A 402 -20.35 -30.94 -10.65
N VAL A 403 -20.56 -31.41 -9.42
CA VAL A 403 -19.58 -31.25 -8.33
C VAL A 403 -18.93 -32.59 -8.01
N GLN A 404 -17.60 -32.65 -8.09
CA GLN A 404 -16.82 -33.81 -7.65
C GLN A 404 -16.81 -33.88 -6.10
N LEU A 405 -16.76 -35.09 -5.54
CA LEU A 405 -16.71 -35.32 -4.08
C LEU A 405 -15.52 -34.61 -3.42
N SER A 406 -14.41 -34.45 -4.13
CA SER A 406 -13.22 -33.69 -3.71
C SER A 406 -13.49 -32.21 -3.43
N ASN A 407 -14.61 -31.66 -3.92
CA ASN A 407 -14.97 -30.25 -3.78
C ASN A 407 -16.00 -30.01 -2.64
N ILE A 408 -16.23 -30.99 -1.76
CA ILE A 408 -17.11 -30.83 -0.60
C ILE A 408 -16.31 -30.28 0.58
N PHE A 409 -16.82 -29.21 1.17
CA PHE A 409 -16.23 -28.60 2.35
C PHE A 409 -17.00 -29.01 3.62
N HIS A 410 -16.26 -29.28 4.68
CA HIS A 410 -16.76 -29.68 5.99
C HIS A 410 -16.18 -28.79 7.12
N LEU A 411 -16.76 -27.60 7.27
CA LEU A 411 -16.30 -26.58 8.22
C LEU A 411 -17.26 -26.46 9.40
N LYS A 412 -16.72 -26.25 10.60
CA LYS A 412 -17.46 -25.74 11.75
C LYS A 412 -17.60 -24.23 11.62
N ALA A 413 -18.83 -23.73 11.62
CA ALA A 413 -19.15 -22.31 11.59
C ALA A 413 -19.72 -21.86 12.92
N THR A 414 -19.14 -20.82 13.52
CA THR A 414 -19.63 -20.15 14.73
C THR A 414 -20.15 -18.77 14.37
N TYR A 415 -21.42 -18.52 14.66
CA TYR A 415 -22.14 -17.30 14.29
C TYR A 415 -22.42 -16.45 15.52
N PHE A 416 -22.19 -15.15 15.38
CA PHE A 416 -22.47 -14.16 16.42
C PHE A 416 -23.49 -13.15 15.88
N LYS A 417 -24.52 -12.85 16.68
CA LYS A 417 -25.53 -11.82 16.38
C LYS A 417 -25.23 -10.55 17.16
N LYS A 418 -25.59 -9.39 16.61
CA LYS A 418 -25.31 -8.09 17.21
C LYS A 418 -26.03 -7.87 18.56
N ASP A 419 -27.25 -8.42 18.70
CA ASP A 419 -28.14 -8.11 19.83
C ASP A 419 -28.30 -9.26 20.84
N ASN A 420 -27.47 -10.31 20.73
CA ASN A 420 -27.53 -11.47 21.63
C ASN A 420 -26.12 -12.04 21.83
N ASN A 421 -25.65 -12.09 23.08
CA ASN A 421 -24.38 -12.72 23.46
C ASN A 421 -24.36 -14.25 23.24
N ASN A 422 -25.45 -14.84 22.75
CA ASN A 422 -25.51 -16.26 22.42
C ASN A 422 -24.87 -16.55 21.06
N ASN A 423 -23.72 -17.22 21.10
CA ASN A 423 -23.10 -17.81 19.93
C ASN A 423 -23.84 -19.10 19.52
N LYS A 424 -23.98 -19.33 18.21
CA LYS A 424 -24.50 -20.60 17.68
C LYS A 424 -23.43 -21.23 16.79
N SER A 425 -23.02 -22.45 17.11
CA SER A 425 -22.13 -23.23 16.25
C SER A 425 -22.90 -24.26 15.44
N ALA A 426 -22.50 -24.48 14.19
CA ALA A 426 -23.01 -25.56 13.35
C ALA A 426 -21.87 -26.18 12.54
N ASN A 427 -21.87 -27.50 12.41
CA ASN A 427 -21.00 -28.19 11.44
C ASN A 427 -21.69 -28.14 10.08
N LEU A 428 -21.03 -27.54 9.09
CA LEU A 428 -21.55 -27.35 7.75
C LEU A 428 -20.84 -28.29 6.77
N LYS A 429 -21.63 -29.06 6.01
CA LYS A 429 -21.18 -29.72 4.79
C LYS A 429 -21.76 -28.98 3.60
N PHE A 430 -20.95 -28.45 2.69
CA PHE A 430 -21.42 -27.62 1.58
C PHE A 430 -20.54 -27.69 0.34
N PHE A 431 -21.11 -27.34 -0.82
CA PHE A 431 -20.38 -27.18 -2.09
C PHE A 431 -19.89 -25.75 -2.31
N TYR A 432 -20.72 -24.79 -1.89
CA TYR A 432 -20.44 -23.37 -2.03
C TYR A 432 -20.94 -22.62 -0.79
N TYR A 433 -20.13 -21.68 -0.33
CA TYR A 433 -20.42 -20.81 0.80
C TYR A 433 -20.06 -19.37 0.42
N ALA A 434 -20.98 -18.45 0.66
CA ALA A 434 -20.79 -17.03 0.47
C ALA A 434 -21.14 -16.25 1.74
N LEU A 435 -20.35 -15.24 2.04
CA LEU A 435 -20.61 -14.27 3.09
C LEU A 435 -20.50 -12.86 2.50
N LYS A 436 -21.54 -12.05 2.69
CA LYS A 436 -21.66 -10.70 2.13
C LYS A 436 -21.88 -9.68 3.23
N VAL A 437 -21.31 -8.48 3.05
CA VAL A 437 -21.67 -7.30 3.87
C VAL A 437 -22.90 -6.65 3.24
N HIS A 438 -23.99 -6.57 4.01
CA HIS A 438 -25.24 -5.96 3.56
C HIS A 438 -25.77 -5.01 4.63
N GLY A 439 -25.77 -3.71 4.34
CA GLY A 439 -26.05 -2.68 5.35
C GLY A 439 -25.13 -2.83 6.56
N SER A 440 -25.70 -2.85 7.76
CA SER A 440 -24.99 -2.96 9.04
C SER A 440 -24.79 -4.41 9.54
N GLN A 441 -24.88 -5.39 8.65
CA GLN A 441 -24.92 -6.81 9.00
C GLN A 441 -24.15 -7.69 8.01
N LEU A 442 -23.73 -8.86 8.47
CA LEU A 442 -23.21 -9.94 7.64
C LEU A 442 -24.34 -10.91 7.29
N ASN A 443 -24.44 -11.24 6.00
CA ASN A 443 -25.37 -12.23 5.47
C ASN A 443 -24.58 -13.41 4.91
N VAL A 444 -24.94 -14.61 5.34
CA VAL A 444 -24.34 -15.87 4.88
C VAL A 444 -25.34 -16.61 4.01
N SER A 445 -24.89 -17.14 2.89
CA SER A 445 -25.63 -18.13 2.11
C SER A 445 -24.74 -19.31 1.75
N TYR A 446 -25.29 -20.52 1.78
CA TYR A 446 -24.54 -21.73 1.46
C TYR A 446 -25.44 -22.83 0.91
N LYS A 447 -24.89 -23.68 0.04
CA LYS A 447 -25.58 -24.85 -0.51
C LYS A 447 -25.14 -26.11 0.23
N PRO A 448 -25.98 -26.67 1.12
CA PRO A 448 -25.60 -27.81 1.96
C PRO A 448 -25.47 -29.10 1.15
N VAL A 449 -24.74 -30.10 1.65
CA VAL A 449 -24.76 -31.47 1.09
C VAL A 449 -25.64 -32.36 1.97
N GLN A 450 -26.60 -33.08 1.37
CA GLN A 450 -27.31 -34.18 2.04
C GLN A 450 -26.57 -35.49 1.73
N MET A 451 -25.95 -36.11 2.73
CA MET A 451 -25.36 -37.45 2.59
C MET A 451 -26.48 -38.49 2.69
N SER A 452 -26.82 -39.18 1.60
CA SER A 452 -27.30 -40.57 1.70
C SER A 452 -26.09 -41.49 1.83
N SER A 453 -26.21 -42.55 2.62
CA SER A 453 -25.10 -43.39 3.14
C SER A 453 -24.32 -44.21 2.10
N THR A 454 -24.52 -44.01 0.81
CA THR A 454 -23.84 -44.75 -0.26
C THR A 454 -23.74 -43.86 -1.49
N PHE A 455 -22.52 -43.44 -1.84
CA PHE A 455 -22.22 -42.84 -3.14
C PHE A 455 -21.17 -43.71 -3.84
N PRO A 456 -21.46 -44.25 -5.04
CA PRO A 456 -20.45 -44.86 -5.87
C PRO A 456 -19.45 -43.78 -6.31
N ILE A 457 -18.16 -44.13 -6.32
CA ILE A 457 -17.08 -43.27 -6.79
C ILE A 457 -17.31 -43.02 -8.30
N GLY A 458 -17.54 -41.76 -8.70
CA GLY A 458 -17.61 -41.34 -10.11
C GLY A 458 -18.93 -40.75 -10.59
N GLU A 459 -19.99 -40.74 -9.80
CA GLU A 459 -21.29 -40.18 -10.22
C GLU A 459 -21.42 -38.66 -9.98
N LYS A 460 -22.10 -37.98 -10.92
CA LYS A 460 -22.46 -36.55 -10.84
C LYS A 460 -23.62 -36.36 -9.85
N PHE A 461 -23.53 -35.33 -9.01
CA PHE A 461 -24.54 -35.04 -8.00
C PHE A 461 -25.72 -34.25 -8.59
N GLU A 462 -26.76 -34.92 -9.07
CA GLU A 462 -27.91 -34.23 -9.71
C GLU A 462 -28.98 -33.69 -8.74
N LYS A 463 -28.86 -33.87 -7.42
CA LYS A 463 -29.83 -33.32 -6.46
C LYS A 463 -29.45 -31.92 -6.00
N THR A 464 -30.19 -30.91 -6.47
CA THR A 464 -30.09 -29.52 -6.04
C THR A 464 -30.65 -29.35 -4.62
N THR A 465 -29.79 -29.38 -3.63
CA THR A 465 -30.14 -28.98 -2.26
C THR A 465 -30.48 -27.49 -2.19
N PRO A 466 -31.53 -27.09 -1.45
CA PRO A 466 -31.93 -25.70 -1.35
C PRO A 466 -30.84 -24.86 -0.65
N GLU A 467 -30.61 -23.65 -1.17
CA GLU A 467 -29.70 -22.68 -0.57
C GLU A 467 -30.20 -22.27 0.81
N ARG A 468 -29.34 -22.38 1.83
CA ARG A 468 -29.64 -21.92 3.20
C ARG A 468 -29.08 -20.52 3.40
N LYS A 469 -29.81 -19.69 4.14
CA LYS A 469 -29.43 -18.29 4.43
C LYS A 469 -29.44 -18.02 5.93
N LYS A 470 -28.45 -17.26 6.41
CA LYS A 470 -28.41 -16.66 7.74
C LYS A 470 -28.16 -15.16 7.61
N LYS A 471 -28.95 -14.35 8.31
CA LYS A 471 -28.86 -12.88 8.27
C LYS A 471 -28.56 -12.31 9.66
N SER A 472 -28.23 -11.03 9.68
CA SER A 472 -28.08 -10.24 10.92
C SER A 472 -26.96 -10.71 11.84
N LEU A 473 -25.82 -11.05 11.22
CA LEU A 473 -24.61 -11.49 11.92
C LEU A 473 -23.63 -10.32 12.07
N SER A 474 -22.90 -10.28 13.19
CA SER A 474 -21.82 -9.30 13.43
C SER A 474 -20.43 -9.92 13.22
N LYS A 475 -20.32 -11.23 13.46
CA LYS A 475 -19.08 -11.99 13.30
C LYS A 475 -19.38 -13.43 12.90
N VAL A 476 -18.50 -14.01 12.08
CA VAL A 476 -18.52 -15.42 11.68
C VAL A 476 -17.12 -16.00 11.78
N ILE A 477 -16.99 -17.16 12.41
CA ILE A 477 -15.75 -17.93 12.48
C ILE A 477 -15.94 -19.23 11.72
N LEU A 478 -15.04 -19.54 10.79
CA LEU A 478 -15.01 -20.78 10.03
C LEU A 478 -13.71 -21.53 10.34
N THR A 479 -13.85 -22.75 10.84
CA THR A 479 -12.72 -23.65 11.14
C THR A 479 -12.95 -25.01 10.50
N PRO A 480 -11.95 -25.61 9.83
CA PRO A 480 -11.96 -27.00 9.41
C PRO A 480 -12.35 -27.94 10.55
N THR A 481 -13.10 -28.98 10.22
CA THR A 481 -13.25 -30.12 11.12
C THR A 481 -12.00 -31.01 11.01
N LYS A 482 -11.70 -31.83 12.03
CA LYS A 482 -10.42 -32.58 12.23
C LYS A 482 -9.90 -33.43 11.04
N ALA A 483 -10.64 -33.54 9.94
CA ALA A 483 -10.31 -34.35 8.77
C ALA A 483 -10.18 -33.54 7.45
N GLN A 484 -10.34 -32.21 7.46
CA GLN A 484 -10.32 -31.42 6.23
C GLN A 484 -8.97 -30.73 6.02
N SER A 485 -8.43 -30.87 4.81
CA SER A 485 -7.22 -30.17 4.35
C SER A 485 -7.42 -28.65 4.30
N PRO A 486 -6.33 -27.86 4.24
CA PRO A 486 -6.41 -26.44 3.93
C PRO A 486 -7.24 -26.20 2.66
N PHE A 487 -7.93 -25.07 2.61
CA PHE A 487 -8.81 -24.71 1.50
C PHE A 487 -8.44 -23.38 0.87
N ALA A 488 -8.89 -23.17 -0.36
CA ALA A 488 -8.84 -21.87 -1.01
C ALA A 488 -10.13 -21.09 -0.74
N LEU A 489 -9.99 -19.78 -0.59
CA LEU A 489 -11.12 -18.85 -0.49
C LEU A 489 -10.88 -17.64 -1.39
N LYS A 490 -11.95 -16.96 -1.76
CA LYS A 490 -11.93 -15.76 -2.59
C LYS A 490 -12.54 -14.59 -1.83
N ILE A 491 -11.84 -13.48 -1.72
CA ILE A 491 -12.29 -12.24 -1.04
C ILE A 491 -12.21 -11.10 -2.04
N ASP A 492 -13.34 -10.48 -2.35
CA ASP A 492 -13.43 -9.38 -3.33
C ASP A 492 -12.61 -9.68 -4.60
N GLU A 493 -12.89 -10.84 -5.17
CA GLU A 493 -12.22 -11.36 -6.37
C GLU A 493 -10.75 -11.84 -6.20
N ASN A 494 -10.08 -11.57 -5.08
CA ASN A 494 -8.73 -12.09 -4.78
C ASN A 494 -8.74 -13.50 -4.16
N VAL A 495 -7.91 -14.42 -4.68
CA VAL A 495 -7.85 -15.81 -4.21
C VAL A 495 -6.71 -16.01 -3.20
N PHE A 496 -7.05 -16.61 -2.06
CA PHE A 496 -6.12 -17.01 -1.01
C PHE A 496 -6.12 -18.53 -0.89
N LYS A 497 -4.93 -19.13 -0.85
CA LYS A 497 -4.73 -20.59 -0.77
C LYS A 497 -4.27 -21.00 0.63
N ASP A 498 -4.29 -22.30 0.88
CA ASP A 498 -3.75 -22.93 2.10
C ASP A 498 -4.35 -22.41 3.41
N VAL A 499 -5.62 -22.03 3.37
CA VAL A 499 -6.32 -21.45 4.52
C VAL A 499 -6.77 -22.54 5.48
N VAL A 500 -6.42 -22.38 6.76
CA VAL A 500 -6.78 -23.29 7.85
C VAL A 500 -7.81 -22.70 8.80
N SER A 501 -8.01 -21.38 8.85
CA SER A 501 -9.18 -20.80 9.52
C SER A 501 -9.45 -19.38 9.06
N VAL A 502 -10.69 -18.95 9.21
CA VAL A 502 -11.13 -17.60 8.85
C VAL A 502 -12.03 -17.04 9.94
N THR A 503 -11.76 -15.81 10.35
CA THR A 503 -12.70 -15.03 11.17
C THR A 503 -13.07 -13.76 10.44
N VAL A 504 -14.36 -13.59 10.16
CA VAL A 504 -14.92 -12.38 9.56
C VAL A 504 -15.62 -11.57 10.63
N SER A 505 -15.22 -10.32 10.82
CA SER A 505 -15.81 -9.39 11.80
C SER A 505 -16.23 -8.10 11.11
N LEU A 506 -17.49 -7.71 11.25
CA LEU A 506 -17.97 -6.44 10.70
C LEU A 506 -17.35 -5.28 11.47
N ARG A 507 -16.78 -4.28 10.77
CA ARG A 507 -16.28 -3.07 11.42
C ARG A 507 -17.43 -2.15 11.86
N ASN A 508 -17.11 -1.21 12.76
CA ASN A 508 -18.02 -0.17 13.19
C ASN A 508 -18.48 0.72 12.02
N SER A 509 -19.58 1.46 12.22
CA SER A 509 -20.13 2.35 11.18
C SER A 509 -19.20 3.44 10.72
N ASP A 510 -18.35 3.91 11.63
CA ASP A 510 -17.58 5.13 11.42
C ASP A 510 -16.30 4.83 10.64
N SER A 511 -15.94 3.55 10.51
CA SER A 511 -14.86 3.09 9.64
C SER A 511 -15.29 2.81 8.20
N ALA A 512 -16.55 3.07 7.84
CA ALA A 512 -17.03 2.90 6.47
C ALA A 512 -16.24 3.77 5.49
N VAL A 513 -16.06 3.31 4.26
CA VAL A 513 -15.57 4.15 3.15
C VAL A 513 -16.77 4.87 2.55
N VAL A 514 -16.61 6.16 2.23
CA VAL A 514 -17.67 6.97 1.62
C VAL A 514 -17.47 6.98 0.10
N MET A 515 -18.45 6.43 -0.61
CA MET A 515 -18.60 6.63 -2.05
C MET A 515 -19.49 7.84 -2.29
N GLN A 516 -19.29 8.53 -3.39
CA GLN A 516 -20.13 9.61 -3.88
C GLN A 516 -20.85 9.13 -5.13
N ILE A 517 -22.17 9.30 -5.18
CA ILE A 517 -22.97 8.93 -6.35
C ILE A 517 -23.98 10.03 -6.69
N PRO A 518 -24.43 10.13 -7.94
CA PRO A 518 -25.60 10.94 -8.30
C PRO A 518 -26.80 10.56 -7.43
N PRO A 519 -27.62 11.51 -6.94
CA PRO A 519 -28.77 11.24 -6.08
C PRO A 519 -29.83 10.35 -6.72
#